data_AF-A0A662DF39-F1
#
_entry.id   AF-A0A662DF39-F1
#
_cell.length_a   1.000
_cell.length_b   1.000
_cell.length_c   1.000
_cell.angle_alpha   90.00
_cell.angle_beta   90.00
_cell.angle_gamma   90.00
#
_symmetry.space_group_name_H-M   'P 1'
#
loop_
_entity.id
_entity.type
_entity.pdbx_description
1 polymer ?
#
loop_
_entity_poly.entity_id
_entity_poly.type
_entity_poly.pdbx_seq_one_letter_code
_entity_poly.pdbx_strand_id
1 'polypeptide(L)' 'KGCGFCVEFCPQNLIYLDSNFNRRGYHPAIFKKEGEKICTGCGICALVCPDTAITVYRKKKK' A
#
# COMPACT_ATOMS: atom_id res chain seq x y z
N LYS A 1 1.21 -7.76 -9.12
CA LYS A 1 1.47 -6.88 -10.29
C LYS A 1 1.49 -5.43 -9.81
N GLY A 2 2.28 -4.55 -10.45
CA GLY A 2 2.33 -3.11 -10.13
C GLY A 2 1.14 -2.33 -10.72
N CYS A 3 -0.10 -2.74 -10.40
CA CYS A 3 -1.32 -2.16 -11.00
C CYS A 3 -1.63 -0.73 -10.54
N GLY A 4 -1.07 -0.28 -9.41
CA GLY A 4 -1.24 1.10 -8.91
C GLY A 4 -2.52 1.38 -8.13
N PHE A 5 -3.50 0.47 -8.03
CA PHE A 5 -4.76 0.74 -7.31
C PHE A 5 -4.55 1.13 -5.83
N CYS A 6 -3.60 0.50 -5.15
CA CYS A 6 -3.27 0.86 -3.78
C CYS A 6 -2.71 2.29 -3.64
N VAL A 7 -2.14 2.87 -4.70
CA VAL A 7 -1.70 4.26 -4.77
C VAL A 7 -2.91 5.16 -4.98
N GLU A 8 -3.74 4.85 -5.98
CA GLU A 8 -4.92 5.64 -6.36
C GLU A 8 -5.97 5.74 -5.24
N PHE A 9 -6.25 4.63 -4.55
CA PHE A 9 -7.31 4.55 -3.55
C PHE A 9 -6.83 4.77 -2.11
N CYS A 10 -5.55 5.07 -1.87
CA CYS A 10 -5.10 5.40 -0.51
C CYS A 10 -5.54 6.83 -0.16
N PRO A 11 -6.50 7.03 0.76
CA PRO A 11 -7.00 8.38 1.08
C PRO A 11 -5.95 9.28 1.73
N GLN A 12 -4.85 8.69 2.21
CA GLN A 12 -3.74 9.39 2.86
C GLN A 12 -2.51 9.52 1.94
N ASN A 13 -2.58 9.03 0.69
CA ASN A 13 -1.48 9.06 -0.28
C ASN A 13 -0.15 8.49 0.28
N LEU A 14 -0.24 7.36 0.99
CA LEU A 14 0.90 6.74 1.70
C LEU A 14 1.60 5.62 0.94
N ILE A 15 1.14 5.29 -0.26
CA ILE A 15 1.72 4.25 -1.10
C ILE A 15 2.14 4.88 -2.42
N TYR A 16 3.28 4.46 -2.97
CA TYR A 16 3.75 4.84 -4.30
C TYR A 16 4.34 3.63 -5.02
N LEU A 17 4.51 3.70 -6.34
CA LEU A 17 5.24 2.69 -7.11
C LEU A 17 6.71 3.11 -7.20
N ASP A 18 7.63 2.21 -6.86
CA ASP A 18 9.07 2.45 -7.03
C ASP A 18 9.39 2.62 -8.53
N SER A 19 10.31 3.53 -8.85
CA SER A 19 10.81 3.70 -10.22
C SER A 19 11.65 2.51 -10.68
N ASN A 20 12.18 1.71 -9.74
CA ASN A 20 12.95 0.52 -10.03
C ASN A 20 12.05 -0.71 -10.23
N PHE A 21 12.53 -1.66 -11.02
CA PHE A 21 11.90 -2.96 -11.19
C PHE A 21 12.39 -3.96 -10.15
N ASN A 22 11.49 -4.80 -9.65
CA ASN A 22 11.86 -5.99 -8.87
C ASN A 22 12.33 -7.14 -9.80
N ARG A 23 12.76 -8.27 -9.22
CA ARG A 23 13.22 -9.46 -9.95
C ARG A 23 12.21 -10.06 -10.95
N ARG A 24 10.93 -9.69 -10.85
CA ARG A 24 9.85 -10.14 -11.73
C ARG A 24 9.46 -9.07 -12.76
N GLY A 25 10.19 -7.97 -12.85
CA GLY A 25 9.94 -6.90 -13.82
C GLY A 25 8.76 -5.99 -13.47
N TYR A 26 8.35 -5.91 -12.20
CA TYR A 26 7.28 -5.00 -11.76
C TYR A 26 7.85 -3.82 -10.99
N HIS A 27 7.23 -2.65 -11.12
CA HIS A 27 7.36 -1.55 -10.16
C HIS A 27 6.64 -1.94 -8.86
N PRO A 28 7.35 -2.25 -7.76
CA PRO A 28 6.73 -2.62 -6.50
C PRO A 28 6.02 -1.43 -5.86
N ALA A 29 4.90 -1.71 -5.18
CA ALA A 29 4.27 -0.74 -4.29
C ALA A 29 5.07 -0.61 -3.00
N ILE A 30 5.42 0.62 -2.63
CA ILE A 30 6.19 0.96 -1.44
C ILE A 30 5.34 1.81 -0.52
N PHE A 31 5.34 1.48 0.77
CA PHE A 31 4.70 2.26 1.81
C PHE A 31 5.66 3.34 2.33
N LYS A 32 5.20 4.58 2.44
CA LYS A 32 5.99 5.72 2.94
C LYS A 32 6.37 5.48 4.41
N LYS A 33 7.64 5.70 4.77
CA LYS A 33 8.16 5.45 6.13
C LYS A 33 7.47 6.31 7.18
N GLU A 34 7.18 7.56 6.84
CA GLU A 34 6.46 8.52 7.67
C GLU A 34 4.96 8.19 7.81
N GLY A 35 4.46 7.26 6.99
CA GLY A 35 3.05 6.91 6.90
C GLY A 35 2.50 6.14 8.10
N GLU A 36 3.34 5.57 8.96
CA GLU A 36 2.84 4.75 10.10
C GLU A 36 1.95 5.54 11.07
N LYS A 37 2.27 6.82 11.29
CA LYS A 37 1.48 7.69 12.19
C LYS A 37 0.26 8.30 11.51
N ILE A 38 0.24 8.33 10.18
CA ILE A 38 -0.80 8.95 9.35
C ILE A 38 -1.82 7.89 8.91
N CYS A 39 -1.39 6.65 8.71
CA CYS A 39 -2.24 5.56 8.27
C CYS A 39 -3.32 5.27 9.30
N THR A 40 -4.58 5.36 8.86
CA THR A 40 -5.74 5.11 9.70
C THR A 40 -6.07 3.63 9.87
N GLY A 41 -5.39 2.75 9.12
CA GLY A 41 -5.70 1.32 9.07
C GLY A 41 -7.04 1.01 8.40
N CYS A 42 -7.51 1.84 7.45
CA CYS A 42 -8.82 1.69 6.81
C CYS A 42 -8.99 0.42 5.95
N GLY A 43 -7.91 -0.21 5.49
CA GLY A 43 -7.97 -1.46 4.73
C GLY A 43 -8.29 -1.34 3.24
N ILE A 44 -8.59 -0.14 2.72
CA ILE A 44 -8.98 0.06 1.31
C ILE A 44 -7.91 -0.49 0.35
N CYS A 45 -6.63 -0.21 0.59
CA CYS A 45 -5.53 -0.70 -0.24
C CYS A 45 -5.45 -2.24 -0.32
N ALA A 46 -5.85 -2.95 0.73
CA ALA A 46 -5.95 -4.40 0.73
C ALA A 46 -7.18 -4.89 -0.05
N LEU A 47 -8.33 -4.22 0.14
CA LEU A 47 -9.59 -4.54 -0.52
C LEU A 47 -9.51 -4.40 -2.05
N VAL A 48 -8.89 -3.32 -2.55
CA VAL A 48 -8.77 -3.06 -3.99
C VAL A 48 -7.62 -3.83 -4.65
N CYS A 49 -6.79 -4.54 -3.88
CA CYS A 49 -5.63 -5.23 -4.45
C CYS A 49 -6.07 -6.53 -5.13
N PRO A 50 -5.93 -6.66 -6.47
CA PRO A 50 -6.38 -7.85 -7.20
C PRO A 50 -5.55 -9.10 -6.87
N ASP A 51 -4.32 -8.89 -6.39
CA ASP A 51 -3.37 -9.96 -6.07
C ASP A 51 -3.28 -10.24 -4.56
N THR A 52 -4.12 -9.60 -3.73
CA THR A 52 -4.07 -9.73 -2.25
C THR A 52 -2.68 -9.45 -1.64
N ALA A 53 -1.89 -8.57 -2.27
CA ALA A 53 -0.48 -8.33 -1.91
C ALA A 53 -0.28 -7.48 -0.64
N ILE A 54 -1.34 -6.87 -0.10
CA ILE A 54 -1.28 -5.96 1.05
C ILE A 54 -2.14 -6.52 2.18
N THR A 55 -1.57 -6.59 3.38
CA THR A 55 -2.30 -6.90 4.62
C THR A 55 -2.28 -5.69 5.54
N VAL A 56 -3.42 -5.35 6.14
CA VAL A 56 -3.56 -4.20 7.04
C VAL A 56 -3.87 -4.69 8.45
N TYR A 57 -3.08 -4.23 9.42
CA TYR A 57 -3.27 -4.52 10.84
C TYR A 57 -3.72 -3.27 11.58
N ARG A 58 -4.71 -3.42 12.47
CA ARG A 58 -5.18 -2.33 13.33
C ARG A 58 -4.72 -2.61 14.76
N LYS A 59 -3.91 -1.72 15.34
CA LYS A 59 -3.55 -1.80 16.76
C LYS A 59 -4.82 -1.55 17.58
N LYS A 60 -5.14 -2.46 18.51
CA LYS A 60 -6.22 -2.23 19.49
C LYS A 60 -5.85 -1.00 20.32
N LYS A 61 -6.78 -0.06 20.46
CA LYS A 61 -6.64 1.00 21.47
C LYS A 61 -6.70 0.32 22.84
N LYS A 62 -5.69 0.59 23.67
CA LYS A 62 -5.69 0.21 25.09
C LYS A 62 -6.79 0.96 25.82
#